data_AF-A0A7V3QE35-F1
#
_entry.id   AF-A0A7V3QE35-F1
#
_cell.length_a   1.000
_cell.length_b   1.000
_cell.length_c   1.000
_cell.angle_alpha   90.00
_cell.angle_beta   90.00
_cell.angle_gamma   90.00
#
_symmetry.space_group_name_H-M   'P 1'
#
loop_
_entity.id
_entity.type
_entity.pdbx_description
1 polymer ?
#
loop_
_entity_poly.entity_id
_entity_poly.type
_entity_poly.pdbx_seq_one_letter_code
_entity_poly.pdbx_strand_id
1 'polypeptide(L)'
;MKSLFPKPWRMLFACLSVLAGVLLIWCNVSIISPEDRTYTSVSMLRTAINSFVAANGRAPTNLDELISYEPCVRTLNDGWGNPLIYQVAGSTVVSIASLGKDKKPGGSGPNADLVWRFTLKDASGKWIGTNWQEGCYNWLAYPFRPIRKLDPGKSNQTGLVSGTNGKKDIGAP
;
A
#
# COMPACT_ATOMS: atom_id res chain seq x y z
N MET A 1 -60.90 -16.27 -5.83
CA MET A 1 -60.01 -15.71 -4.80
C MET A 1 -59.86 -14.21 -5.06
N LYS A 2 -60.40 -13.36 -4.18
CA LYS A 2 -60.34 -11.89 -4.34
C LYS A 2 -58.95 -11.42 -3.90
N SER A 3 -58.29 -10.58 -4.72
CA SER A 3 -56.93 -10.11 -4.44
C SER A 3 -56.87 -9.38 -3.10
N LEU A 4 -55.92 -9.78 -2.25
CA LEU A 4 -55.81 -9.36 -0.85
C LEU A 4 -55.47 -7.86 -0.64
N PHE A 5 -55.17 -7.11 -1.70
CA PHE A 5 -54.74 -5.70 -1.62
C PHE A 5 -55.41 -4.81 -2.69
N PRO A 6 -55.76 -3.55 -2.34
CA PRO A 6 -56.36 -2.59 -3.27
C PRO A 6 -55.37 -2.21 -4.39
N LYS A 7 -55.89 -1.96 -5.61
CA LYS A 7 -55.10 -1.61 -6.81
C LYS A 7 -53.98 -0.56 -6.60
N PRO A 8 -54.17 0.56 -5.86
CA PRO A 8 -53.10 1.53 -5.65
C PRO A 8 -51.90 1.00 -4.85
N TRP A 9 -52.13 0.09 -3.91
CA TRP A 9 -51.04 -0.50 -3.11
C TRP A 9 -50.16 -1.42 -3.95
N ARG A 10 -50.74 -2.15 -4.89
CA ARG A 10 -49.99 -3.01 -5.82
C ARG A 10 -49.04 -2.18 -6.69
N MET A 11 -49.48 -0.99 -7.12
CA MET A 11 -48.61 -0.07 -7.88
C MET A 11 -47.52 0.54 -7.01
N LEU A 12 -47.83 0.92 -5.76
CA LEU A 12 -46.83 1.41 -4.81
C LEU A 12 -45.72 0.39 -4.53
N PHE A 13 -46.07 -0.89 -4.29
CA PHE A 13 -45.07 -1.93 -4.09
C PHE A 13 -44.24 -2.20 -5.36
N ALA A 14 -44.86 -2.15 -6.54
CA ALA A 14 -44.14 -2.29 -7.80
C ALA A 14 -43.12 -1.16 -7.99
N CYS A 15 -43.53 0.10 -7.82
CA CYS A 15 -42.66 1.27 -7.90
C CYS A 15 -41.54 1.22 -6.86
N LEU A 16 -41.84 0.86 -5.61
CA LEU A 16 -40.85 0.74 -4.55
C LEU A 16 -39.81 -0.35 -4.85
N SER A 17 -40.23 -1.48 -5.42
CA SER A 17 -39.30 -2.55 -5.82
C SER A 17 -38.36 -2.13 -6.95
N VAL A 18 -38.88 -1.38 -7.94
CA VAL A 18 -38.07 -0.84 -9.04
C VAL A 18 -37.08 0.21 -8.52
N LEU A 19 -37.54 1.10 -7.63
CA LEU A 19 -36.69 2.13 -7.03
C LEU A 19 -35.57 1.50 -6.18
N ALA A 20 -35.89 0.48 -5.38
CA ALA A 20 -34.91 -0.28 -4.60
C ALA A 20 -33.91 -1.01 -5.52
N GLY A 21 -34.36 -1.61 -6.62
CA GLY A 21 -33.48 -2.24 -7.60
C GLY A 21 -32.50 -1.26 -8.24
N VAL A 22 -32.97 -0.06 -8.61
CA VAL A 22 -32.11 0.99 -9.16
C VAL A 22 -31.10 1.48 -8.11
N LEU A 23 -31.53 1.69 -6.86
CA LEU A 23 -30.64 2.07 -5.75
C LEU A 23 -29.54 1.04 -5.49
N LEU A 24 -29.86 -0.26 -5.55
CA LEU A 24 -28.88 -1.33 -5.35
C LEU A 24 -27.86 -1.42 -6.51
N ILE A 25 -28.27 -1.14 -7.75
CA ILE A 25 -27.36 -1.08 -8.91
C ILE A 25 -26.40 0.11 -8.79
N TRP A 26 -26.84 1.20 -8.16
CA TRP A 26 -26.03 2.41 -7.97
C TRP A 26 -25.07 2.31 -6.76
N CYS A 27 -25.31 1.37 -5.84
CA CYS A 27 -24.34 0.97 -4.82
C CYS A 27 -23.18 0.19 -5.46
N ASN A 28 -22.31 0.92 -6.15
CA ASN A 28 -21.01 0.42 -6.58
C ASN A 28 -20.16 0.19 -5.33
N VAL A 29 -20.15 -1.04 -4.83
CA VAL A 29 -19.18 -1.48 -3.82
C VAL A 29 -17.82 -1.50 -4.52
N SER A 30 -16.97 -0.52 -4.22
CA SER A 30 -15.59 -0.49 -4.69
C SER A 30 -14.83 -1.66 -4.07
N ILE A 31 -14.58 -2.69 -4.88
CA ILE A 31 -13.73 -3.82 -4.48
C ILE A 31 -12.30 -3.29 -4.38
N ILE A 32 -11.83 -3.06 -3.15
CA ILE A 32 -10.44 -2.70 -2.88
C ILE A 32 -9.54 -3.84 -3.33
N SER A 33 -8.58 -3.54 -4.21
CA SER A 33 -7.63 -4.51 -4.74
C SER A 33 -6.76 -5.11 -3.61
N PRO A 34 -6.37 -6.40 -3.69
CA PRO A 34 -5.42 -7.01 -2.76
C PRO A 34 -4.10 -6.22 -2.65
N GLU A 35 -3.65 -5.63 -3.75
CA GLU A 35 -2.46 -4.80 -3.81
C GLU A 35 -2.60 -3.57 -2.90
N ASP A 36 -3.73 -2.87 -2.97
CA ASP A 36 -4.00 -1.68 -2.15
C ASP A 36 -4.14 -2.04 -0.67
N ARG A 37 -4.73 -3.19 -0.35
CA ARG A 37 -4.78 -3.72 1.02
C ARG A 37 -3.39 -4.02 1.54
N THR A 38 -2.56 -4.71 0.75
CA THR A 38 -1.17 -5.02 1.10
C THR A 38 -0.41 -3.73 1.40
N TYR A 39 -0.56 -2.74 0.54
CA TYR A 39 0.06 -1.44 0.68
C TYR A 39 -0.36 -0.72 1.98
N THR A 40 -1.65 -0.77 2.33
CA THR A 40 -2.17 -0.20 3.58
C THR A 40 -1.57 -0.90 4.80
N SER A 41 -1.53 -2.23 4.80
CA SER A 41 -0.92 -3.03 5.88
C SER A 41 0.56 -2.68 6.08
N VAL A 42 1.34 -2.62 4.99
CA VAL A 42 2.77 -2.26 5.05
C VAL A 42 2.97 -0.84 5.57
N SER A 43 2.09 0.09 5.21
CA SER A 43 2.14 1.48 5.69
C SER A 43 1.90 1.58 7.19
N MET A 44 0.95 0.81 7.73
CA MET A 44 0.70 0.72 9.17
C MET A 44 1.90 0.08 9.90
N LEU A 45 2.43 -1.02 9.37
CA LEU A 45 3.60 -1.70 9.94
C LEU A 45 4.81 -0.78 10.03
N ARG A 46 5.07 0.02 8.99
CA ARG A 46 6.17 0.99 9.02
C ARG A 46 6.03 1.99 10.16
N THR A 47 4.82 2.53 10.37
CA THR A 47 4.57 3.48 11.45
C THR A 47 4.82 2.80 12.80
N ALA A 48 4.27 1.60 13.00
CA ALA A 48 4.46 0.81 14.20
C ALA A 48 5.95 0.49 14.47
N ILE A 49 6.71 0.11 13.43
CA ILE A 49 8.16 -0.15 13.53
C ILE A 49 8.90 1.11 13.97
N ASN A 50 8.61 2.27 13.39
CA ASN A 50 9.27 3.52 13.78
C ASN A 50 8.92 3.92 15.22
N SER A 51 7.65 3.79 15.62
CA SER A 51 7.24 4.00 17.01
C SER A 51 7.96 3.06 17.97
N PHE A 52 8.06 1.78 17.62
CA PHE A 52 8.76 0.78 18.40
C PHE A 52 10.24 1.11 18.56
N VAL A 53 10.92 1.52 17.48
CA VAL A 53 12.32 1.94 17.51
C VAL A 53 12.51 3.19 18.36
N ALA A 54 11.62 4.17 18.24
CA ALA A 54 11.68 5.38 19.04
C ALA A 54 11.55 5.08 20.55
N ALA A 55 10.72 4.10 20.92
CA ALA A 55 10.52 3.71 22.32
C ALA A 55 11.60 2.77 22.88
N ASN A 56 12.10 1.83 22.07
CA ASN A 56 12.98 0.76 22.53
C ASN A 56 14.45 0.91 22.08
N GLY A 57 14.75 1.87 21.21
CA GLY A 57 16.08 2.09 20.65
C GLY A 57 16.58 0.99 19.70
N ARG A 58 15.73 0.01 19.36
CA ARG A 58 16.05 -1.11 18.46
C ARG A 58 14.88 -1.43 17.53
N ALA A 59 15.19 -2.06 16.39
CA ALA A 59 14.16 -2.66 15.55
C ALA A 59 13.51 -3.88 16.25
N PRO A 60 12.25 -4.20 15.94
CA PRO A 60 11.66 -5.46 16.39
C PRO A 60 12.36 -6.65 15.73
N THR A 61 12.48 -7.78 16.42
CA THR A 61 13.13 -8.99 15.87
C THR A 61 12.23 -9.65 14.82
N ASN A 62 10.92 -9.59 15.05
CA ASN A 62 9.88 -10.09 14.17
C ASN A 62 8.66 -9.15 14.21
N LEU A 63 7.72 -9.33 13.28
CA LEU A 63 6.52 -8.49 13.23
C LEU A 63 5.52 -8.80 14.36
N ASP A 64 5.59 -9.95 15.02
CA ASP A 64 4.69 -10.32 16.11
C ASP A 64 4.90 -9.43 17.35
N GLU A 65 6.14 -8.99 17.60
CA GLU A 65 6.46 -7.99 18.65
C GLU A 65 5.62 -6.70 18.49
N LEU A 66 5.20 -6.36 17.27
CA LEU A 66 4.42 -5.16 17.00
C LEU A 66 2.93 -5.34 17.34
N ILE A 67 2.38 -6.55 17.24
CA ILE A 67 0.96 -6.80 17.55
C ILE A 67 0.68 -6.48 19.02
N SER A 68 1.60 -6.88 19.91
CA SER A 68 1.46 -6.60 21.35
C SER A 68 1.73 -5.14 21.70
N TYR A 69 2.51 -4.44 20.88
CA TYR A 69 2.92 -3.05 21.15
C TYR A 69 1.94 -2.02 20.57
N GLU A 70 1.41 -2.25 19.37
CA GLU A 70 0.66 -1.26 18.61
C GLU A 70 -0.69 -1.82 18.15
N PRO A 71 -1.81 -1.49 18.85
CA PRO A 71 -3.13 -2.04 18.54
C PRO A 71 -3.65 -1.68 17.14
N CYS A 72 -3.07 -0.67 16.48
CA CYS A 72 -3.45 -0.30 15.11
C CYS A 72 -2.89 -1.26 14.05
N VAL A 73 -1.92 -2.12 14.41
CA VAL A 73 -1.46 -3.21 13.53
C VAL A 73 -2.51 -4.32 13.52
N ARG A 74 -3.38 -4.29 12.50
CA ARG A 74 -4.52 -5.22 12.38
C ARG A 74 -4.15 -6.57 11.78
N THR A 75 -3.09 -6.63 10.98
CA THR A 75 -2.69 -7.85 10.29
C THR A 75 -1.22 -7.79 9.89
N LEU A 76 -0.58 -8.96 9.90
CA LEU A 76 0.77 -9.17 9.36
C LEU A 76 0.74 -9.80 7.97
N ASN A 77 -0.44 -9.91 7.37
CA ASN A 77 -0.64 -10.52 6.07
C ASN A 77 -0.84 -9.48 4.97
N ASP A 78 -0.49 -9.88 3.75
CA ASP A 78 -0.82 -9.14 2.54
C ASP A 78 -2.31 -9.27 2.17
N GLY A 79 -2.73 -8.58 1.11
CA GLY A 79 -4.12 -8.57 0.64
C GLY A 79 -4.60 -9.89 0.03
N TRP A 80 -3.69 -10.85 -0.22
CA TRP A 80 -4.02 -12.22 -0.62
C TRP A 80 -4.04 -13.19 0.57
N GLY A 81 -3.74 -12.70 1.78
CA GLY A 81 -3.72 -13.49 3.01
C GLY A 81 -2.40 -14.21 3.28
N ASN A 82 -1.32 -13.86 2.59
CA ASN A 82 0.00 -14.43 2.84
C ASN A 82 0.75 -13.63 3.90
N PRO A 83 1.55 -14.28 4.77
CA PRO A 83 2.41 -13.57 5.70
C PRO A 83 3.41 -12.65 4.98
N LEU A 84 3.58 -11.44 5.50
CA LEU A 84 4.60 -10.51 5.02
C LEU A 84 5.98 -10.96 5.49
N ILE A 85 6.96 -10.88 4.58
CA ILE A 85 8.35 -11.20 4.87
C ILE A 85 9.02 -9.94 5.41
N TYR A 86 9.53 -10.00 6.64
CA TYR A 86 10.24 -8.91 7.29
C TYR A 86 11.72 -9.23 7.44
N GLN A 87 12.58 -8.28 7.09
CA GLN A 87 14.02 -8.39 7.26
C GLN A 87 14.62 -7.05 7.67
N VAL A 88 15.64 -7.10 8.52
CA VAL A 88 16.45 -5.93 8.89
C VAL A 88 17.85 -6.15 8.37
N ALA A 89 18.30 -5.26 7.48
CA ALA A 89 19.68 -5.24 7.01
C ALA A 89 20.50 -4.30 7.91
N GLY A 90 21.41 -4.89 8.69
CA GLY A 90 22.18 -4.15 9.70
C GLY A 90 21.29 -3.66 10.85
N SER A 91 21.44 -2.39 11.25
CA SER A 91 20.67 -1.76 12.33
C SER A 91 19.76 -0.62 11.86
N THR A 92 19.72 -0.33 10.55
CA THR A 92 19.14 0.92 10.03
C THR A 92 18.16 0.73 8.89
N VAL A 93 18.23 -0.37 8.14
CA VAL A 93 17.38 -0.58 6.95
C VAL A 93 16.43 -1.74 7.17
N VAL A 94 15.14 -1.49 6.97
CA VAL A 94 14.08 -2.50 7.02
C VAL A 94 13.61 -2.80 5.60
N SER A 95 13.36 -4.09 5.33
CA SER A 95 12.71 -4.59 4.13
C SER A 95 11.44 -5.36 4.51
N ILE A 96 10.34 -5.05 3.85
CA ILE A 96 9.08 -5.79 3.92
C ILE A 96 8.74 -6.27 2.51
N ALA A 97 8.36 -7.54 2.34
CA ALA A 97 8.01 -8.10 1.04
C ALA A 97 6.74 -8.96 1.08
N SER A 98 5.99 -8.93 -0.02
CA SER A 98 4.92 -9.88 -0.36
C SER A 98 5.32 -10.60 -1.66
N LEU A 99 5.11 -11.92 -1.69
CA LEU A 99 5.34 -12.78 -2.86
C LEU A 99 4.14 -12.81 -3.82
N GLY A 100 3.22 -11.84 -3.70
CA GLY A 100 2.01 -11.80 -4.51
C GLY A 100 1.08 -12.99 -4.28
N LYS A 101 0.13 -13.15 -5.20
CA LYS A 101 -0.93 -14.17 -5.14
C LYS A 101 -0.41 -15.61 -5.18
N ASP A 102 0.69 -15.87 -5.88
CA ASP A 102 1.21 -17.21 -6.13
C ASP A 102 2.21 -17.71 -5.07
N LYS A 103 2.58 -16.85 -4.12
CA LYS A 103 3.50 -17.13 -3.02
C LYS A 103 4.89 -17.56 -3.48
N LYS A 104 5.31 -17.15 -4.68
CA LYS A 104 6.58 -17.55 -5.27
C LYS A 104 7.38 -16.30 -5.64
N PRO A 105 8.72 -16.34 -5.52
CA PRO A 105 9.55 -15.24 -6.00
C PRO A 105 9.36 -15.00 -7.51
N GLY A 106 9.29 -13.73 -7.88
CA GLY A 106 9.15 -13.27 -9.27
C GLY A 106 7.70 -12.94 -9.65
N GLY A 107 7.28 -13.41 -10.82
CA GLY A 107 5.91 -13.23 -11.31
C GLY A 107 5.62 -11.85 -11.92
N SER A 108 4.38 -11.68 -12.39
CA SER A 108 3.88 -10.43 -12.98
C SER A 108 2.42 -10.20 -12.59
N GLY A 109 1.94 -8.96 -12.71
CA GLY A 109 0.58 -8.60 -12.31
C GLY A 109 0.31 -8.94 -10.84
N PRO A 110 -0.81 -9.62 -10.50
CA PRO A 110 -1.10 -10.06 -9.13
C PRO A 110 -0.11 -11.05 -8.52
N ASN A 111 0.72 -11.70 -9.35
CA ASN A 111 1.77 -12.62 -8.90
C ASN A 111 3.12 -11.92 -8.71
N ALA A 112 3.21 -10.61 -8.98
CA ALA A 112 4.47 -9.89 -8.87
C ALA A 112 4.87 -9.71 -7.40
N ASP A 113 6.15 -9.97 -7.10
CA ASP A 113 6.76 -9.57 -5.84
C ASP A 113 6.60 -8.07 -5.59
N LEU A 114 6.14 -7.73 -4.38
CA LEU A 114 6.04 -6.35 -3.91
C LEU A 114 7.04 -6.16 -2.77
N VAL A 115 8.05 -5.31 -2.96
CA VAL A 115 9.11 -5.08 -1.96
C VAL A 115 9.17 -3.62 -1.56
N TRP A 116 9.17 -3.36 -0.26
CA TRP A 116 9.35 -2.04 0.34
C TRP A 116 10.62 -2.03 1.18
N ARG A 117 11.45 -1.01 1.01
CA ARG A 117 12.66 -0.78 1.80
C ARG A 117 12.66 0.62 2.38
N PHE A 118 12.98 0.78 3.66
CA PHE A 118 13.05 2.07 4.31
C PHE A 118 14.09 2.09 5.43
N THR A 119 14.64 3.27 5.69
CA THR A 119 15.51 3.51 6.85
C THR A 119 14.68 3.74 8.11
N LEU A 120 15.22 3.39 9.27
CA LEU A 120 14.59 3.63 10.57
C LEU A 120 14.77 5.08 11.01
N LYS A 121 13.85 5.56 11.85
CA LYS A 121 13.99 6.84 12.56
C LYS A 121 14.41 6.61 14.01
N ASP A 122 15.26 7.47 14.53
CA ASP A 122 15.56 7.53 15.97
C ASP A 122 14.43 8.24 16.75
N ALA A 123 14.57 8.26 18.07
CA ALA A 123 13.62 8.92 18.98
C ALA A 123 13.47 10.44 18.72
N SER A 124 14.45 11.08 18.07
CA SER A 124 14.36 12.49 17.68
C SER A 124 13.61 12.70 16.35
N GLY A 125 13.17 11.61 15.72
CA GLY A 125 12.54 11.62 14.40
C GLY A 125 13.52 11.75 13.25
N LYS A 126 14.83 11.73 13.52
CA LYS A 126 15.90 11.79 12.53
C LYS A 126 16.15 10.40 11.95
N TRP A 127 16.46 10.32 10.66
CA TRP A 127 16.78 9.06 10.02
C TRP A 127 18.12 8.50 10.50
N ILE A 128 18.13 7.23 10.91
CA ILE A 128 19.32 6.49 11.32
C ILE A 128 19.98 5.92 10.06
N GLY A 129 21.23 6.29 9.79
CA GLY A 129 21.95 5.89 8.57
C GLY A 129 21.65 6.79 7.38
N THR A 130 22.17 8.01 7.37
CA THR A 130 22.10 8.93 6.23
C THR A 130 23.35 8.80 5.35
N ASN A 131 23.60 7.61 4.83
CA ASN A 131 24.37 7.44 3.63
C ASN A 131 23.37 7.09 2.55
N TRP A 132 23.06 8.10 1.75
CA TRP A 132 22.21 8.09 0.56
C TRP A 132 22.75 7.09 -0.47
N GLN A 133 22.62 5.80 -0.16
CA GLN A 133 23.13 4.73 -1.00
C GLN A 133 22.14 4.52 -2.14
N GLU A 134 22.69 4.64 -3.35
CA GLU A 134 22.03 4.45 -4.63
C GLU A 134 21.10 3.22 -4.59
N GLY A 135 19.80 3.46 -4.74
CA GLY A 135 18.76 2.42 -4.61
C GLY A 135 17.66 2.74 -3.59
N CYS A 136 17.86 3.71 -2.69
CA CYS A 136 16.80 4.27 -1.83
C CYS A 136 15.93 5.32 -2.52
N TYR A 137 16.14 5.57 -3.82
CA TYR A 137 15.30 6.41 -4.66
C TYR A 137 14.00 5.70 -5.02
N ASN A 138 13.00 5.86 -4.15
CA ASN A 138 11.65 6.21 -4.60
C ASN A 138 10.69 6.62 -3.48
N TRP A 139 11.06 6.54 -2.20
CA TRP A 139 10.07 6.75 -1.13
C TRP A 139 9.66 8.22 -0.91
N LEU A 140 10.52 9.23 -1.11
CA LEU A 140 10.10 10.63 -0.88
C LEU A 140 9.19 11.17 -2.00
N ALA A 141 9.36 10.68 -3.23
CA ALA A 141 8.53 11.06 -4.38
C ALA A 141 7.31 10.14 -4.56
N TYR A 142 7.47 8.85 -4.22
CA TYR A 142 6.42 7.83 -4.27
C TYR A 142 6.52 6.93 -3.04
N PRO A 143 6.15 7.44 -1.85
CA PRO A 143 6.20 6.68 -0.61
C PRO A 143 5.36 5.39 -0.64
N PHE A 144 4.64 5.14 -1.72
CA PHE A 144 3.53 4.21 -1.76
C PHE A 144 3.62 3.20 -2.90
N ARG A 145 4.76 3.15 -3.63
CA ARG A 145 4.95 2.16 -4.71
C ARG A 145 5.98 1.10 -4.29
N PRO A 146 5.58 -0.18 -4.22
CA PRO A 146 6.56 -1.26 -4.06
C PRO A 146 7.54 -1.23 -5.24
N ILE A 147 8.79 -1.58 -4.97
CA ILE A 147 9.72 -1.99 -6.01
C ILE A 147 9.19 -3.32 -6.51
N ARG A 148 8.42 -3.30 -7.61
CA ARG A 148 8.22 -4.53 -8.39
C ARG A 148 9.59 -4.91 -8.89
N LYS A 149 10.02 -6.16 -8.69
CA LYS A 149 11.09 -6.71 -9.51
C LYS A 149 10.58 -6.66 -10.95
N LEU A 150 10.93 -5.58 -11.63
CA LEU A 150 10.66 -5.41 -13.05
C LEU A 150 11.27 -6.63 -13.74
N ASP A 151 10.54 -7.20 -14.69
CA ASP A 151 11.07 -8.14 -15.65
C ASP A 151 12.54 -7.79 -15.97
N PRO A 152 13.48 -8.75 -15.97
CA PRO A 152 14.89 -8.49 -16.29
C PRO A 152 15.11 -7.86 -17.68
N GLY A 153 14.05 -7.65 -18.49
CA GLY A 153 14.05 -6.95 -19.77
C GLY A 153 13.47 -5.54 -19.81
N LYS A 154 13.08 -4.90 -18.68
CA LYS A 154 12.52 -3.52 -18.68
C LYS A 154 13.08 -2.61 -17.57
N SER A 155 14.39 -2.65 -17.34
CA SER A 155 15.07 -1.53 -16.67
C SER A 155 15.20 -0.37 -17.65
N ASN A 156 14.70 0.81 -17.28
CA ASN A 156 14.77 2.09 -18.01
C ASN A 156 13.65 2.32 -19.03
N GLN A 157 12.43 2.66 -18.56
CA GLN A 157 11.57 3.65 -19.21
C GLN A 157 10.27 3.87 -18.41
N THR A 158 10.33 4.77 -17.44
CA THR A 158 9.22 5.65 -16.97
C THR A 158 9.88 6.56 -15.93
N GLY A 159 10.06 7.86 -16.08
CA GLY A 159 9.61 8.82 -17.06
C GLY A 159 9.99 10.14 -16.42
N LEU A 160 11.18 10.62 -16.75
CA LEU A 160 11.61 11.98 -16.46
C LEU A 160 10.65 12.87 -17.25
N VAL A 161 9.55 13.32 -16.63
CA VAL A 161 8.88 14.53 -17.12
C VAL A 161 9.86 15.65 -16.79
N SER A 162 10.78 15.85 -17.72
CA SER A 162 11.59 17.04 -17.82
C SER A 162 10.62 18.20 -17.96
N GLY A 163 10.25 18.81 -16.84
CA GLY A 163 9.72 20.16 -16.85
C GLY A 163 10.84 21.05 -17.35
N THR A 164 10.88 21.31 -18.65
CA THR A 164 11.65 22.40 -19.22
C THR A 164 11.01 23.69 -18.76
N ASN A 165 11.33 24.10 -17.53
CA ASN A 165 11.08 25.45 -17.06
C ASN A 165 12.11 26.33 -17.76
N GLY A 166 11.62 27.13 -18.71
CA GLY A 166 12.43 28.04 -19.52
C GLY A 166 13.13 29.05 -18.63
N LYS A 167 14.40 28.80 -18.32
CA LYS A 167 15.31 29.78 -17.75
C LYS A 167 15.85 30.63 -18.90
N LYS A 168 15.20 31.76 -19.15
CA LYS A 168 15.61 32.76 -20.13
C LYS A 168 16.64 33.70 -19.48
N ASP A 169 17.86 33.22 -19.30
CA ASP A 169 19.00 34.07 -18.93
C ASP A 169 19.69 34.52 -20.24
N ILE A 170 19.30 35.69 -20.76
CA ILE A 170 20.07 36.39 -21.81
C ILE A 170 20.82 37.52 -21.13
N GLY A 171 22.08 37.28 -20.81
CA GLY A 171 23.09 38.30 -20.59
C GLY A 171 23.97 38.41 -21.82
N ALA A 172 24.00 39.59 -22.44
CA ALA A 172 24.98 39.95 -23.47
C ALA A 172 26.40 39.95 -22.89
N PRO A 173 27.42 39.77 -23.74
CA PRO A 173 28.11 40.95 -24.25
C PRO A 173 28.00 41.15 -25.76
#